data_AF-A0A6P0LM93-F1
#
_entry.id   AF-A0A6P0LM93-F1
#
_cell.length_a   1.000
_cell.length_b   1.000
_cell.length_c   1.000
_cell.angle_alpha   90.00
_cell.angle_beta   90.00
_cell.angle_gamma   90.00
#
_symmetry.space_group_name_H-M   'P 1'
#
loop_
_entity.id
_entity.type
_entity.pdbx_description
1 polymer ?
#
loop_
_entity_poly.entity_id
_entity_poly.type
_entity_poly.pdbx_seq_one_letter_code
_entity_poly.pdbx_strand_id
1 'polypeptide(L)'
;METLNNPKPEYTGNPALQPQPGERDSKGQLLYPYLPSPELIEAVNLAIYLERPLLLKGEPGCGKTRLAHAVAYELNLPVRVWAVKSTTRAKDGLYIYDTVARLRDAQLAATGMIKPKDIPRISNPETYVRWGPLG
;
A
#
# COMPACT_ATOMS: atom_id res chain seq x y z
N MET A 1 8.37 -24.63 -19.45
CA MET A 1 8.28 -23.60 -20.51
C MET A 1 6.83 -23.15 -20.59
N GLU A 2 6.37 -22.32 -19.63
CA GLU A 2 4.93 -22.08 -19.47
C GLU A 2 4.63 -20.65 -18.95
N THR A 3 5.17 -19.61 -19.59
CA THR A 3 4.84 -18.21 -19.23
C THR A 3 5.02 -17.26 -20.42
N LEU A 4 4.16 -17.31 -21.44
CA LEU A 4 4.13 -16.25 -22.46
C LEU A 4 2.72 -15.75 -22.83
N ASN A 5 1.66 -16.23 -22.18
CA ASN A 5 0.31 -15.94 -22.67
C ASN A 5 -0.70 -15.51 -21.61
N ASN A 6 -0.23 -14.89 -20.51
CA ASN A 6 -1.15 -14.12 -19.68
C ASN A 6 -1.11 -12.67 -20.18
N PRO A 7 -2.20 -12.13 -20.74
CA PRO A 7 -2.22 -10.74 -21.17
C PRO A 7 -1.94 -9.86 -19.95
N LYS A 8 -0.93 -8.99 -20.05
CA LYS A 8 -0.71 -7.98 -19.02
C LYS A 8 -1.96 -7.11 -18.93
N PRO A 9 -2.41 -6.73 -17.72
CA PRO A 9 -3.58 -5.90 -17.57
C PRO A 9 -3.36 -4.57 -18.29
N GLU A 10 -4.34 -4.14 -19.08
CA GLU A 10 -4.26 -2.91 -19.87
C GLU A 10 -5.23 -1.89 -19.29
N TYR A 11 -4.71 -0.69 -19.01
CA TYR A 11 -5.51 0.45 -18.60
C TYR A 11 -5.98 1.20 -19.85
N THR A 12 -7.29 1.35 -20.01
CA THR A 12 -7.91 2.01 -21.16
C THR A 12 -8.46 3.39 -20.83
N GLY A 13 -8.74 3.68 -19.54
CA GLY A 13 -9.38 4.92 -19.14
C GLY A 13 -10.83 5.03 -19.61
N ASN A 14 -11.46 3.91 -19.99
CA ASN A 14 -12.79 3.86 -20.56
C ASN A 14 -13.85 4.36 -19.56
N PRO A 15 -14.70 5.35 -19.93
CA PRO A 15 -15.79 5.82 -19.08
C PRO A 15 -16.75 4.74 -18.57
N ALA A 16 -16.89 3.62 -19.29
CA ALA A 16 -17.72 2.50 -18.87
C ALA A 16 -17.15 1.70 -17.68
N LEU A 17 -15.83 1.78 -17.45
CA LEU A 17 -15.11 1.09 -16.37
C LEU A 17 -14.75 2.05 -15.23
N GLN A 18 -15.51 3.14 -15.08
CA GLN A 18 -15.31 4.14 -14.03
C GLN A 18 -16.21 3.89 -12.81
N PRO A 19 -15.80 4.36 -11.62
CA PRO A 19 -16.61 4.23 -10.41
C PRO A 19 -17.94 4.96 -10.55
N GLN A 20 -19.00 4.34 -10.03
CA GLN A 20 -20.33 4.96 -10.02
C GLN A 20 -20.40 6.08 -8.98
N PRO A 21 -21.24 7.11 -9.18
CA PRO A 21 -21.42 8.16 -8.19
C PRO A 21 -21.83 7.60 -6.82
N GLY A 22 -21.01 7.86 -5.80
CA GLY A 22 -21.25 7.41 -4.42
C GLY A 22 -20.55 6.09 -4.05
N GLU A 23 -19.88 5.45 -5.00
CA GLU A 23 -19.06 4.27 -4.74
C GLU A 23 -17.85 4.60 -3.85
N ARG A 24 -17.48 3.64 -3.01
CA ARG A 24 -16.42 3.80 -2.01
C ARG A 24 -15.40 2.68 -2.12
N ASP A 25 -14.15 3.01 -1.84
CA ASP A 25 -13.09 2.02 -1.73
C ASP A 25 -13.21 1.19 -0.42
N SER A 26 -12.33 0.20 -0.28
CA SER A 26 -12.22 -0.64 0.93
C SER A 26 -11.97 0.15 2.24
N LYS A 27 -11.58 1.41 2.16
CA LYS A 27 -11.34 2.32 3.30
C LYS A 27 -12.46 3.35 3.49
N GLY A 28 -13.53 3.26 2.70
CA GLY A 28 -14.66 4.18 2.75
C GLY A 28 -14.42 5.52 2.07
N GLN A 29 -13.33 5.71 1.33
CA GLN A 29 -13.09 6.91 0.53
C GLN A 29 -13.94 6.89 -0.74
N LEU A 30 -14.54 8.04 -1.06
CA LEU A 30 -15.30 8.22 -2.30
C LEU A 30 -14.39 8.07 -3.52
N LEU A 31 -14.81 7.23 -4.44
CA LEU A 31 -14.18 7.10 -5.74
C LEU A 31 -14.80 8.10 -6.70
N TYR A 32 -13.95 8.70 -7.54
CA TYR A 32 -14.36 9.68 -8.53
C TYR A 32 -13.89 9.23 -9.92
N PRO A 33 -14.69 9.49 -10.96
CA PRO A 33 -14.27 9.27 -12.33
C PRO A 33 -13.00 10.09 -12.63
N TYR A 34 -12.13 9.53 -13.46
CA TYR A 34 -10.89 10.16 -13.91
C TYR A 34 -10.80 10.07 -15.43
N LEU A 35 -10.56 11.20 -16.08
CA LEU A 35 -10.44 11.29 -17.53
C LEU A 35 -8.96 11.50 -17.88
N PRO A 36 -8.20 10.42 -18.16
CA PRO A 36 -6.81 10.53 -18.56
C PRO A 36 -6.68 11.02 -20.01
N SER A 37 -5.55 11.66 -20.34
CA SER A 37 -5.19 11.90 -21.74
C SER A 37 -4.63 10.62 -22.38
N PRO A 38 -4.64 10.51 -23.72
CA PRO A 38 -4.07 9.36 -24.43
C PRO A 38 -2.60 9.08 -24.06
N GLU A 39 -1.80 10.13 -23.88
CA GLU A 39 -0.38 10.02 -23.53
C GLU A 39 -0.20 9.48 -22.10
N LEU A 40 -1.12 9.81 -21.20
CA LEU A 40 -1.10 9.31 -19.82
C LEU A 40 -1.51 7.83 -19.77
N ILE A 41 -2.49 7.42 -20.58
CA ILE A 41 -2.84 6.01 -20.74
C ILE A 41 -1.63 5.22 -21.23
N GLU A 42 -0.96 5.70 -22.28
CA GLU A 42 0.24 5.06 -22.83
C GLU A 42 1.34 4.95 -21.77
N ALA A 43 1.62 6.01 -21.01
CA ALA A 43 2.62 5.99 -19.94
C ALA A 43 2.30 4.96 -18.84
N VAL A 44 1.02 4.79 -18.46
CA VAL A 44 0.59 3.77 -17.51
C VAL A 44 0.80 2.37 -18.07
N ASN A 45 0.38 2.13 -19.31
CA ASN A 45 0.52 0.83 -19.96
C ASN A 45 1.99 0.44 -20.18
N LEU A 46 2.84 1.40 -20.53
CA LEU A 46 4.29 1.19 -20.59
C LEU A 46 4.87 0.80 -19.23
N ALA A 47 4.45 1.46 -18.15
CA ALA A 47 4.91 1.12 -16.80
C ALA A 47 4.50 -0.31 -16.40
N ILE A 48 3.26 -0.71 -16.70
CA ILE A 48 2.77 -2.08 -16.47
C ILE A 48 3.55 -3.09 -17.32
N TYR A 49 3.76 -2.77 -18.60
CA TYR A 49 4.46 -3.65 -19.54
C TYR A 49 5.93 -3.85 -19.16
N LEU A 50 6.60 -2.79 -18.69
CA LEU A 50 8.00 -2.84 -18.29
C LEU A 50 8.20 -3.34 -16.85
N GLU A 51 7.12 -3.53 -16.07
CA GLU A 51 7.18 -3.81 -14.64
C GLU A 51 8.05 -2.79 -13.89
N ARG A 52 7.96 -1.53 -14.31
CA ARG A 52 8.73 -0.42 -13.75
C ARG A 52 7.80 0.62 -13.13
N PRO A 53 8.19 1.24 -12.01
CA PRO A 53 7.37 2.25 -11.35
C PRO A 53 7.21 3.49 -12.24
N LEU A 54 6.00 4.05 -12.24
CA LEU A 54 5.69 5.32 -12.89
C LEU A 54 5.77 6.48 -11.88
N LEU A 55 6.64 7.45 -12.12
CA LEU A 55 6.75 8.66 -11.31
C LEU A 55 5.97 9.81 -11.96
N LEU A 56 4.92 10.29 -11.28
CA LEU A 56 4.09 11.40 -11.75
C LEU A 56 4.53 12.73 -11.14
N LYS A 57 4.79 13.73 -11.98
CA LYS A 57 5.10 15.11 -11.58
C LYS A 57 4.00 16.07 -12.04
N GLY A 58 3.69 17.07 -11.24
CA GLY A 58 2.82 18.19 -11.63
C GLY A 58 2.37 19.02 -10.42
N GLU A 59 1.59 20.06 -10.67
CA GLU A 59 1.08 20.96 -9.63
C GLU A 59 0.15 20.23 -8.63
N PRO A 60 0.05 20.72 -7.37
CA PRO A 60 -0.95 20.22 -6.44
C PRO A 60 -2.35 20.32 -7.07
N GLY A 61 -3.14 19.25 -6.96
CA GLY A 61 -4.50 19.22 -7.50
C GLY A 61 -4.67 18.65 -8.91
N CYS A 62 -3.61 18.37 -9.68
CA CYS A 62 -3.73 17.78 -11.04
C CYS A 62 -4.20 16.29 -11.06
N GLY A 63 -4.75 15.77 -9.97
CA GLY A 63 -5.31 14.41 -9.96
C GLY A 63 -4.31 13.26 -9.96
N LYS A 64 -3.03 13.48 -9.61
CA LYS A 64 -2.00 12.41 -9.50
C LYS A 64 -2.46 11.24 -8.63
N THR A 65 -2.99 11.53 -7.44
CA THR A 65 -3.55 10.50 -6.55
C THR A 65 -4.77 9.83 -7.17
N ARG A 66 -5.64 10.60 -7.84
CA ARG A 66 -6.84 10.05 -8.49
C ARG A 66 -6.52 9.09 -9.62
N LEU A 67 -5.47 9.35 -10.41
CA LEU A 67 -5.01 8.41 -11.43
C LEU A 67 -4.69 7.04 -10.82
N ALA A 68 -3.97 6.99 -9.69
CA ALA A 68 -3.64 5.73 -9.04
C ALA A 68 -4.90 4.94 -8.61
N HIS A 69 -5.93 5.62 -8.11
CA HIS A 69 -7.21 5.00 -7.80
C HIS A 69 -7.97 4.54 -9.05
N ALA A 70 -7.96 5.34 -10.12
CA ALA A 70 -8.63 4.99 -11.37
C ALA A 70 -8.02 3.76 -12.04
N VAL A 71 -6.68 3.71 -12.11
CA VAL A 71 -5.94 2.54 -12.64
C VAL A 71 -6.24 1.30 -11.80
N ALA A 72 -6.21 1.42 -10.48
CA ALA A 72 -6.49 0.28 -9.61
C ALA A 72 -7.95 -0.19 -9.70
N TYR A 73 -8.90 0.74 -9.84
CA TYR A 73 -10.31 0.42 -10.01
C TYR A 73 -10.56 -0.34 -11.32
N GLU A 74 -10.07 0.19 -12.45
CA GLU A 74 -10.26 -0.41 -13.77
C GLU A 74 -9.60 -1.79 -13.88
N LEU A 75 -8.40 -1.95 -13.29
CA LEU A 75 -7.66 -3.21 -13.30
C LEU A 75 -8.06 -4.17 -12.17
N ASN A 76 -9.05 -3.81 -11.35
CA ASN A 76 -9.48 -4.57 -10.18
C ASN A 76 -8.32 -4.94 -9.23
N LEU A 77 -7.41 -3.99 -9.00
CA LEU A 77 -6.23 -4.12 -8.15
C LEU A 77 -6.44 -3.46 -6.77
N PRO A 78 -5.84 -4.01 -5.70
CA PRO A 78 -5.88 -3.35 -4.40
C PRO A 78 -5.01 -2.09 -4.38
N VAL A 79 -5.55 -0.98 -3.88
CA VAL A 79 -4.80 0.27 -3.68
C VAL A 79 -4.06 0.24 -2.35
N ARG A 80 -2.74 0.44 -2.39
CA ARG A 80 -1.91 0.69 -1.21
C ARG A 80 -1.41 2.13 -1.22
N VAL A 81 -1.67 2.86 -0.14
CA VAL A 81 -1.23 4.25 0.03
C VAL A 81 -0.18 4.31 1.12
N TRP A 82 1.01 4.79 0.77
CA TRP A 82 2.08 5.07 1.72
C TRP A 82 2.54 6.52 1.57
N ALA A 83 2.27 7.34 2.58
CA ALA A 83 2.72 8.73 2.60
C ALA A 83 4.18 8.81 3.09
N VAL A 84 5.07 9.27 2.22
CA VAL A 84 6.51 9.42 2.48
C VAL A 84 6.85 10.88 2.80
N LYS A 85 7.66 11.11 3.83
CA LYS A 85 8.18 12.42 4.25
C LYS A 85 9.71 12.40 4.22
N SER A 86 10.35 13.57 4.38
CA SER A 86 11.83 13.67 4.45
C SER A 86 12.45 12.86 5.59
N THR A 87 11.68 12.57 6.65
CA THR A 87 12.09 11.78 7.80
C THR A 87 11.78 10.28 7.65
N THR A 88 11.09 9.88 6.59
CA THR A 88 10.73 8.47 6.33
C THR A 88 11.95 7.70 5.82
N ARG A 89 12.21 6.55 6.43
CA ARG A 89 13.29 5.62 6.04
C ARG A 89 12.71 4.38 5.38
N ALA A 90 13.52 3.71 4.55
CA ALA A 90 13.10 2.47 3.87
C ALA A 90 12.60 1.39 4.85
N LYS A 91 13.25 1.27 6.01
CA LYS A 91 12.84 0.34 7.08
C LYS A 91 11.42 0.59 7.60
N ASP A 92 10.95 1.84 7.58
CA ASP A 92 9.61 2.20 8.06
C ASP A 92 8.51 1.66 7.12
N GLY A 93 8.89 1.32 5.88
CA GLY A 93 8.03 0.63 4.91
C GLY A 93 7.86 -0.86 5.20
N LEU A 94 8.88 -1.49 5.81
CA LEU A 94 8.93 -2.93 6.08
C LEU A 94 8.36 -3.23 7.46
N TYR A 95 9.18 -3.26 8.51
CA TYR A 95 8.74 -3.51 9.87
C TYR A 95 9.53 -2.68 10.89
N ILE A 96 8.91 -2.45 12.05
CA ILE A 96 9.53 -1.83 13.21
C ILE A 96 9.53 -2.84 14.35
N TYR A 97 10.69 -3.03 14.96
CA TYR A 97 10.84 -3.83 16.17
C TYR A 97 10.73 -2.94 17.41
N ASP A 98 9.74 -3.17 18.26
CA ASP A 98 9.54 -2.42 19.51
C ASP A 98 10.47 -2.94 20.61
N THR A 99 11.70 -2.43 20.59
CA THR A 99 12.71 -2.75 21.61
C THR A 99 12.31 -2.26 23.00
N VAL A 100 11.52 -1.19 23.10
CA VAL A 100 11.11 -0.57 24.37
C VAL A 100 10.08 -1.46 25.07
N ALA A 101 9.07 -1.93 24.33
CA ALA A 101 8.10 -2.88 24.84
C ALA A 101 8.78 -4.20 25.27
N ARG A 102 9.74 -4.70 24.47
CA ARG A 102 10.52 -5.90 24.84
C ARG A 102 11.31 -5.71 26.12
N LEU A 103 11.96 -4.55 26.28
CA LEU A 103 12.73 -4.23 27.49
C LEU A 103 11.82 -4.14 28.72
N ARG A 104 10.67 -3.48 28.61
CA ARG A 104 9.67 -3.40 29.68
C ARG A 104 9.20 -4.78 30.12
N ASP A 105 8.86 -5.65 29.18
CA ASP A 105 8.40 -7.01 29.47
C ASP A 105 9.52 -7.85 30.12
N ALA A 106 10.77 -7.68 29.69
CA ALA A 106 11.93 -8.31 30.33
C ALA A 106 12.16 -7.84 31.77
N GLN A 107 11.95 -6.55 32.07
CA GLN A 107 12.05 -6.01 33.42
C GLN A 107 10.96 -6.54 34.34
N LEU A 108 9.72 -6.63 33.86
CA LEU A 108 8.60 -7.21 34.61
C LEU A 108 8.81 -8.72 34.88
N ALA A 109 9.48 -9.42 33.95
CA ALA A 109 9.86 -10.83 34.14
C ALA A 109 10.83 -10.98 35.30
N ALA A 110 11.85 -10.13 35.36
CA ALA A 110 12.88 -10.16 36.39
C ALA A 110 12.33 -9.86 37.79
N THR A 111 11.30 -9.02 37.91
CA THR A 111 10.68 -8.68 39.20
C THR A 111 9.52 -9.60 39.61
N GLY A 112 9.22 -10.65 38.82
CA GLY A 112 8.14 -11.59 39.11
C GLY A 112 6.73 -11.01 38.96
N MET A 113 6.58 -9.86 38.30
CA MET A 113 5.30 -9.15 38.12
C MET A 113 4.54 -9.56 36.85
N ILE A 114 4.93 -10.66 36.20
CA ILE A 114 4.26 -11.20 35.00
C ILE A 114 3.08 -12.08 35.41
N LYS A 115 1.92 -11.86 34.76
CA LYS A 115 0.77 -12.76 34.90
C LYS A 115 1.01 -14.01 34.03
N PRO A 116 0.66 -15.23 34.49
CA PRO A 116 0.88 -16.46 33.72
C PRO A 116 0.32 -16.45 32.29
N LYS A 117 -0.79 -15.72 32.09
CA LYS A 117 -1.43 -15.53 30.78
C LYS A 117 -0.60 -14.74 29.76
N ASP A 118 0.35 -13.92 30.20
CA ASP A 118 1.15 -13.04 29.34
C ASP A 118 2.47 -13.70 28.89
N ILE A 119 2.86 -14.83 29.50
CA ILE A 119 4.10 -15.56 29.22
C ILE A 119 4.21 -15.98 27.75
N PRO A 120 3.19 -16.61 27.12
CA PRO A 120 3.29 -17.05 25.73
C PRO A 120 3.52 -15.89 24.75
N ARG A 121 2.91 -14.74 25.04
CA ARG A 121 3.08 -13.50 24.25
C ARG A 121 4.51 -12.98 24.37
N ILE A 122 5.04 -12.90 25.58
CA ILE A 122 6.38 -12.33 25.86
C ILE A 122 7.49 -13.19 25.27
N SER A 123 7.31 -14.52 25.26
CA SER A 123 8.28 -15.46 24.68
C SER A 123 8.36 -15.42 23.16
N ASN A 124 7.30 -14.97 22.46
CA ASN A 124 7.31 -14.86 21.01
C ASN A 124 7.95 -13.53 20.55
N PRO A 125 9.09 -13.53 19.83
CA PRO A 125 9.70 -12.30 19.30
C PRO A 125 8.80 -11.52 18.34
N GLU A 126 7.91 -12.19 17.61
CA GLU A 126 7.00 -11.58 16.64
C GLU A 126 6.00 -10.62 17.29
N THR A 127 5.69 -10.83 18.58
CA THR A 127 4.85 -9.93 19.39
C THR A 127 5.31 -8.47 19.31
N TYR A 128 6.61 -8.24 19.17
CA TYR A 128 7.21 -6.91 19.16
C TYR A 128 7.46 -6.39 17.74
N VAL A 129 7.05 -7.13 16.71
CA VAL A 129 7.15 -6.70 15.31
C VAL A 129 5.86 -6.01 14.91
N ARG A 130 5.99 -4.76 14.46
CA ARG A 130 4.90 -4.03 13.83
C ARG A 130 5.20 -3.87 12.34
N TRP A 131 4.37 -4.48 11.51
CA TRP A 131 4.45 -4.36 10.06
C TRP A 131 4.08 -2.97 9.56
N GLY A 132 4.79 -2.55 8.53
CA GLY A 132 4.65 -1.31 7.80
C GLY A 132 3.79 -1.48 6.54
N PRO A 133 3.67 -0.44 5.73
CA PRO A 133 2.77 -0.43 4.57
C PRO A 133 3.19 -1.33 3.40
N LEU A 134 4.45 -1.78 3.34
CA LEU A 134 4.98 -2.59 2.23
C LEU A 134 5.21 -4.06 2.56
N GLY A 135 5.27 -4.45 3.82
CA GLY A 135 5.65 -5.81 4.19
C GLY A 135 6.16 -5.82 5.59
#